data_AF-A0A376D7D0-F1
#
_entry.id   AF-A0A376D7D0-F1
#
_cell.length_a   1.000
_cell.length_b   1.000
_cell.length_c   1.000
_cell.angle_alpha   90.00
_cell.angle_beta   90.00
_cell.angle_gamma   90.00
#
_symmetry.space_group_name_H-M   'P 1'
#
loop_
_entity.id
_entity.type
_entity.pdbx_description
1 polymer ?
#
loop_
_entity_poly.entity_id
_entity_poly.type
_entity_poly.pdbx_seq_one_letter_code
_entity_poly.pdbx_strand_id
1 'polypeptide(L)'
;MHTSGRFNKSLKKRKDRTAPRYKALEMTEHALKVAIKVIDITAGEGYSKAHHELISAFMTTAAANFATLTEREIAEAEQVTTINVKTGESGDDT
;
A
#
# COMPACT_ATOMS: atom_id res chain seq x y z
N MET A 1 33.32 -24.70 -32.40
CA MET A 1 31.86 -24.47 -32.36
C MET A 1 31.35 -24.97 -31.02
N HIS A 2 31.02 -24.09 -30.07
CA HIS A 2 30.17 -24.44 -28.93
C HIS A 2 29.31 -23.23 -28.60
N THR A 3 28.02 -23.50 -28.51
CA THR A 3 26.91 -22.57 -28.69
C THR A 3 26.63 -21.77 -27.42
N SER A 4 26.41 -20.48 -27.63
CA SER A 4 25.91 -19.52 -26.67
C SER A 4 24.50 -19.91 -26.20
N GLY A 5 24.41 -20.43 -24.97
CA GLY A 5 23.16 -20.54 -24.25
C GLY A 5 22.68 -19.15 -23.82
N ARG A 6 21.85 -18.51 -24.65
CA ARG A 6 21.05 -17.34 -24.28
C ARG A 6 20.30 -17.65 -23.00
N PHE A 7 20.76 -17.08 -21.88
CA PHE A 7 19.95 -16.97 -20.68
C PHE A 7 18.79 -16.00 -20.97
N ASN A 8 17.68 -16.54 -21.48
CA ASN A 8 16.37 -15.90 -21.40
C ASN A 8 15.99 -15.80 -19.92
N LYS A 9 16.52 -14.80 -19.22
CA LYS A 9 15.98 -14.37 -17.94
C LYS A 9 14.67 -13.67 -18.27
N SER A 10 13.61 -14.49 -18.19
CA SER A 10 12.22 -14.08 -18.10
C SER A 10 12.13 -12.68 -17.47
N LEU A 11 11.58 -11.72 -18.23
CA LEU A 11 11.10 -10.43 -17.77
C LEU A 11 9.99 -10.65 -16.72
N LYS A 12 10.33 -11.24 -15.58
CA LYS A 12 9.61 -11.02 -14.35
C LYS A 12 9.89 -9.57 -14.04
N LYS A 13 9.05 -8.66 -14.55
CA LYS A 13 8.93 -7.30 -14.03
C LYS A 13 8.81 -7.47 -12.53
N ARG A 14 9.91 -7.33 -11.79
CA ARG A 14 9.87 -7.29 -10.34
C ARG A 14 9.09 -6.02 -10.07
N LYS A 15 7.81 -6.20 -9.71
CA LYS A 15 6.91 -5.12 -9.36
C LYS A 15 7.65 -4.31 -8.30
N ASP A 16 7.94 -3.05 -8.61
CA ASP A 16 8.77 -2.20 -7.79
C ASP A 16 8.11 -2.04 -6.41
N ARG A 17 8.55 -2.85 -5.43
CA ARG A 17 7.97 -2.90 -4.07
C ARG A 17 8.24 -1.63 -3.27
N THR A 18 9.07 -0.74 -3.81
CA THR A 18 9.35 0.59 -3.27
C THR A 18 8.28 1.61 -3.65
N ALA A 19 7.37 1.31 -4.58
CA ALA A 19 6.30 2.24 -4.91
C ALA A 19 5.39 2.46 -3.68
N PRO A 20 4.96 3.72 -3.40
CA PRO A 20 4.19 4.09 -2.20
C PRO A 20 2.95 3.21 -1.96
N ARG A 21 2.32 2.75 -3.04
CA ARG A 21 1.20 1.80 -3.04
C ARG A 21 1.51 0.48 -2.32
N TYR A 22 2.68 -0.12 -2.56
CA TYR A 22 3.02 -1.40 -1.93
C TYR A 22 3.30 -1.22 -0.44
N LYS A 23 3.99 -0.15 -0.08
CA LYS A 23 4.24 0.19 1.33
C LYS A 23 2.93 0.43 2.10
N ALA A 24 1.97 1.15 1.51
CA ALA A 24 0.66 1.39 2.11
C ALA A 24 -0.14 0.08 2.31
N LEU A 25 -0.10 -0.82 1.33
CA LEU A 25 -0.73 -2.14 1.44
C LEU A 25 -0.09 -3.02 2.52
N GLU A 26 1.24 -3.06 2.61
CA GLU A 26 1.96 -3.80 3.67
C GLU A 26 1.66 -3.23 5.06
N MET A 27 1.60 -1.91 5.21
CA MET A 27 1.23 -1.25 6.46
C MET A 27 -0.23 -1.54 6.85
N THR A 28 -1.14 -1.55 5.87
CA THR A 28 -2.56 -1.88 6.09
C THR A 28 -2.72 -3.31 6.59
N GLU A 29 -2.07 -4.28 5.94
CA GLU A 29 -2.12 -5.68 6.38
C GLU A 29 -1.60 -5.85 7.81
N HIS A 30 -0.50 -5.16 8.14
CA HIS A 30 0.07 -5.19 9.48
C HIS A 30 -0.91 -4.61 10.52
N ALA A 31 -1.49 -3.44 10.25
CA ALA A 31 -2.43 -2.78 11.15
C ALA A 31 -3.66 -3.63 11.42
N LEU A 32 -4.23 -4.26 10.39
CA LEU A 32 -5.38 -5.14 10.51
C LEU A 32 -5.08 -6.40 11.34
N LYS A 33 -3.88 -6.99 11.19
CA LYS A 33 -3.44 -8.12 12.03
C LYS A 33 -3.28 -7.73 13.50
N VAL A 34 -2.76 -6.54 13.78
CA VAL A 34 -2.63 -6.00 15.14
C VAL A 34 -4.01 -5.75 15.74
N ALA A 35 -4.94 -5.18 14.97
CA ALA A 35 -6.30 -4.91 15.43
C ALA A 35 -7.01 -6.18 15.93
N ILE A 36 -6.91 -7.30 15.21
CA ILE A 36 -7.49 -8.59 15.66
C ILE A 36 -6.90 -9.02 17.01
N LYS A 37 -5.58 -8.91 17.19
CA LYS A 37 -4.93 -9.25 18.46
C LYS A 37 -5.40 -8.36 19.60
N VAL A 38 -5.55 -7.06 19.35
CA VAL A 38 -6.06 -6.11 20.35
C VAL A 38 -7.51 -6.42 20.70
N ILE A 39 -8.34 -6.79 19.73
CA ILE A 39 -9.73 -7.22 19.97
C ILE A 39 -9.74 -8.46 20.88
N ASP A 40 -8.90 -9.47 20.62
CA ASP A 40 -8.82 -10.65 21.50
C ASP A 40 -8.32 -10.31 22.91
N ILE A 41 -7.39 -9.37 23.07
CA ILE A 41 -6.91 -8.94 24.39
C ILE A 41 -8.00 -8.19 25.16
N THR A 42 -8.79 -7.36 24.47
CA THR A 42 -9.74 -6.43 25.10
C THR A 42 -11.11 -7.06 25.35
N ALA A 43 -11.59 -7.90 24.44
CA ALA A 43 -12.90 -8.55 24.53
C ALA A 43 -12.83 -9.96 25.15
N GLY A 44 -11.63 -10.53 25.29
CA GLY A 44 -11.39 -11.86 25.85
C GLY A 44 -10.77 -12.81 24.83
N GLU A 45 -9.87 -13.67 25.31
CA GLU A 45 -9.13 -14.58 24.44
C GLU A 45 -10.08 -15.45 23.60
N GLY A 46 -9.89 -15.43 22.28
CA GLY A 46 -10.71 -16.20 21.35
C GLY A 46 -12.00 -15.51 20.90
N TYR A 47 -12.26 -14.26 21.31
CA TYR A 47 -13.38 -13.46 20.83
C TYR A 47 -13.41 -13.39 19.29
N SER A 48 -12.27 -13.19 18.66
CA SER A 48 -12.15 -13.10 17.20
C SER A 48 -12.54 -14.40 16.50
N LYS A 49 -12.27 -15.55 17.13
CA LYS A 49 -12.66 -16.87 16.63
C LYS A 49 -14.15 -17.16 16.85
N ALA A 50 -14.69 -16.72 17.98
CA ALA A 50 -16.10 -16.88 18.32
C ALA A 50 -17.02 -16.00 17.46
N HIS A 51 -16.55 -14.82 17.04
CA HIS A 51 -17.31 -13.83 16.29
C HIS A 51 -16.73 -13.56 14.90
N HIS A 52 -16.48 -14.63 14.14
CA HIS A 52 -15.83 -14.55 12.82
C HIS A 52 -16.55 -13.61 11.85
N GLU A 53 -17.88 -13.57 11.88
CA GLU A 53 -18.71 -12.66 11.06
C GLU A 53 -18.46 -11.18 11.37
N LEU A 54 -18.35 -10.82 12.65
CA LEU A 54 -18.10 -9.45 13.09
C LEU A 54 -16.68 -9.01 12.73
N ILE A 55 -15.69 -9.89 12.94
CA ILE A 55 -14.30 -9.64 12.56
C ILE A 55 -14.19 -9.48 11.04
N SER A 56 -14.86 -10.34 10.27
CA SER A 56 -14.86 -10.25 8.81
C SER A 56 -15.45 -8.91 8.33
N ALA A 57 -16.61 -8.50 8.87
CA ALA A 57 -17.23 -7.22 8.55
C ALA A 57 -16.33 -6.02 8.90
N PHE A 58 -15.69 -6.05 10.08
CA PHE A 58 -14.70 -5.06 10.50
C PHE A 58 -13.53 -4.99 9.51
N MET A 59 -12.94 -6.13 9.17
CA MET A 59 -11.78 -6.22 8.28
C MET A 59 -12.11 -5.70 6.87
N THR A 60 -13.28 -6.07 6.33
CA THR A 60 -13.74 -5.58 5.03
C THR A 60 -13.94 -4.06 5.03
N THR A 61 -14.58 -3.53 6.08
CA THR A 61 -14.83 -2.09 6.21
C THR A 61 -13.54 -1.31 6.38
N ALA A 62 -12.64 -1.79 7.25
CA ALA A 62 -11.35 -1.16 7.50
C ALA A 62 -10.48 -1.18 6.23
N ALA A 63 -10.42 -2.31 5.52
CA ALA A 63 -9.68 -2.42 4.26
C ALA A 63 -10.22 -1.46 3.18
N ALA A 64 -11.55 -1.32 3.06
CA ALA A 64 -12.16 -0.36 2.14
C ALA A 64 -11.76 1.09 2.49
N ASN A 65 -11.83 1.45 3.77
CA ASN A 65 -11.41 2.78 4.23
C ASN A 65 -9.92 3.05 3.97
N PHE A 66 -9.04 2.06 4.19
CA PHE A 66 -7.62 2.18 3.88
C PHE A 66 -7.35 2.32 2.38
N ALA A 67 -8.10 1.64 1.53
CA ALA A 67 -7.98 1.80 0.08
C ALA A 67 -8.28 3.24 -0.34
N THR A 68 -9.37 3.82 0.15
CA THR A 68 -9.75 5.21 -0.13
C THR A 68 -8.71 6.21 0.38
N LEU A 69 -8.17 6.02 1.59
CA LEU A 69 -7.10 6.87 2.13
C LEU A 69 -5.82 6.76 1.29
N THR A 70 -5.45 5.54 0.88
CA THR A 70 -4.27 5.31 0.05
C THR A 70 -4.41 5.98 -1.32
N GLU A 71 -5.59 5.93 -1.94
CA GLU A 71 -5.86 6.61 -3.21
C GLU A 71 -5.77 8.14 -3.08
N ARG A 72 -6.26 8.68 -1.96
CA ARG A 72 -6.16 10.12 -1.66
C ARG A 72 -4.72 10.56 -1.37
N GLU A 73 -3.98 9.84 -0.54
CA GLU A 73 -2.59 10.17 -0.22
C GLU A 73 -1.69 10.12 -1.46
N ILE A 74 -1.95 9.20 -2.39
CA ILE A 74 -1.23 9.12 -3.67
C ILE A 74 -1.61 10.30 -4.57
N ALA A 75 -2.90 10.62 -4.68
CA ALA A 75 -3.36 11.75 -5.48
C ALA A 75 -2.85 13.10 -4.93
N GLU A 76 -2.72 13.23 -3.61
CA GLU A 76 -2.16 14.42 -2.96
C GLU A 76 -0.64 14.53 -3.19
N ALA A 77 0.10 13.42 -3.07
CA ALA A 77 1.53 13.39 -3.37
C ALA A 77 1.85 13.69 -4.86
N GLU A 78 1.01 13.27 -5.80
CA GLU A 78 1.13 13.65 -7.23
C GLU A 78 0.83 15.14 -7.47
N GLN A 79 -0.14 15.72 -6.75
CA GLN A 79 -0.45 17.15 -6.87
C GLN A 79 0.69 18.04 -6.35
N VAL A 80 1.30 17.69 -5.21
CA VAL A 80 2.44 18.44 -4.64
C VAL A 80 3.64 18.43 -5.61
N THR A 81 3.83 17.35 -6.37
CA THR A 81 4.90 17.25 -7.38
C THR A 81 4.64 18.17 -8.59
N THR A 82 3.38 18.41 -8.96
CA THR A 82 3.03 19.27 -10.11
C THR A 82 3.22 20.77 -9.81
N ILE A 83 3.02 21.18 -8.54
CA ILE A 83 3.15 22.59 -8.13
C ILE A 83 4.61 23.06 -8.17
N ASN A 84 5.57 22.18 -7.90
CA ASN A 84 6.99 22.55 -7.89
C ASN A 84 7.64 22.68 -9.29
N VAL A 85 7.03 22.17 -10.36
CA VAL A 85 7.55 22.37 -11.72
C VAL A 85 7.18 23.76 -12.25
N LYS A 86 6.04 24.32 -11.82
CA LYS A 86 5.52 25.58 -12.38
C LYS A 86 6.11 26.85 -11.75
N THR A 87 6.84 26.74 -10.65
CA THR A 87 7.48 27.88 -9.96
C THR A 87 8.98 28.01 -10.30
N GLY A 88 9.55 27.07 -11.08
CA GLY A 88 10.97 27.08 -11.45
C GLY A 88 11.32 27.75 -12.78
N GLU A 89 10.33 28.08 -13.62
CA GLU A 89 10.55 28.67 -14.97
C GLU A 89 9.86 30.03 -15.09
N SER A 90 10.32 31.00 -14.30
CA SER A 90 10.03 32.43 -14.52
C SER A 90 11.14 33.24 -13.88
N GLY A 91 12.31 33.19 -14.51
CA GLY A 91 13.51 33.90 -14.09
C GLY A 91 14.50 33.99 -15.23
N ASP A 92 14.03 34.41 -16.41
CA ASP A 92 14.88 34.95 -17.46
C ASP A 92 14.15 36.11 -18.15
N ASP A 93 14.92 37.15 -18.48
CA ASP A 93 14.59 38.37 -19.22
C ASP A 93 13.94 39.54 -18.46
N THR A 94 14.78 40.35 -17.79
CA THR A 94 15.01 41.77 -18.14
C THR A 94 16.31 42.27 -17.51
#